data_AF-A0A965NCG4-F1
#
_entry.id   AF-A0A965NCG4-F1
#
_cell.length_a   1.000
_cell.length_b   1.000
_cell.length_c   1.000
_cell.angle_alpha   90.00
_cell.angle_beta   90.00
_cell.angle_gamma   90.00
#
_symmetry.space_group_name_H-M   'P 1'
#
loop_
_entity.id
_entity.type
_entity.pdbx_description
1 polymer ?
#
loop_
_entity_poly.entity_id
_entity_poly.type
_entity_poly.pdbx_seq_one_letter_code
_entity_poly.pdbx_strand_id
1 'polypeptide(L)'
;HEITSATLSFAVTDPPVAQGDVERLARHLKNRTPSLAVITVSSAASRDRLAGLAADQELMVGTTPAEFDLADIVFLHEHLPRGLDTGDIIVWSEGDFTGRRVQRRQPRARTRNVDGFFDDLVVGSFVVHRNIGIARYSGSTTRTMGETTRDYLVLEFRGHDRLFLPTDQIDLLTPYTGAANPNLSRMGGAEWQRTRNKARVAAKGIADELVELYRLRAGAKGFQFSSDTQWQIEMENLFPFTETPDQQRAIDEVKADMESDRPMDRLICADVGFGKTEIALRAVFKAVQDGKQVALLVPTTLLASQHFTTMVERFASFPVKVAMLSRFVTDQEARETLAGLADGSVDVVVGTHKLLNESIKYKDLGLLVVDEEQRFGVSHKDAIKRMSVGVDVLTLTASPIPRTLELALTGIRDLSMVTTPPTDRQPILTHVGEHDEGAIVEAIRRELLREGQVFYVHNRVSDIEQVAKKLTLLVPEARVVVAHAQMDEG
;
A
#
# COMPACT_ATOMS: atom_id res chain seq x y z
N HIS A 1 -36.19 -34.02 36.94
CA HIS A 1 -36.68 -32.73 36.43
C HIS A 1 -36.33 -32.64 34.96
N GLU A 2 -37.27 -32.97 34.07
CA GLU A 2 -37.14 -32.66 32.65
C GLU A 2 -37.17 -31.14 32.49
N ILE A 3 -36.10 -30.58 31.92
CA ILE A 3 -36.05 -29.17 31.57
C ILE A 3 -36.79 -29.07 30.23
N THR A 4 -38.06 -28.72 30.29
CA THR A 4 -38.82 -28.28 29.11
C THR A 4 -38.25 -26.95 28.64
N SER A 5 -37.48 -26.97 27.55
CA SER A 5 -37.05 -25.75 26.87
C SER A 5 -38.28 -25.13 26.21
N ALA A 6 -38.78 -24.01 26.73
CA ALA A 6 -39.76 -23.20 26.03
C ALA A 6 -39.04 -22.32 25.01
N THR A 7 -39.26 -22.57 23.72
CA THR A 7 -38.77 -21.70 22.63
C THR A 7 -39.74 -20.55 22.44
N LEU A 8 -39.29 -19.32 22.74
CA LEU A 8 -39.99 -18.09 22.38
C LEU A 8 -39.54 -17.65 20.98
N SER A 9 -40.44 -17.68 20.01
CA SER A 9 -40.18 -17.19 18.65
C SER A 9 -40.71 -15.76 18.50
N PHE A 10 -39.84 -14.85 18.08
CA PHE A 10 -40.22 -13.49 17.68
C PHE A 10 -40.48 -13.44 16.17
N ALA A 11 -41.55 -12.78 15.75
CA ALA A 11 -41.88 -12.56 14.34
C ALA A 11 -41.05 -11.41 13.78
N VAL A 12 -39.74 -11.62 13.62
CA VAL A 12 -38.82 -10.66 12.99
C VAL A 12 -38.24 -11.30 11.74
N THR A 13 -38.44 -10.65 10.60
CA THR A 13 -37.92 -11.07 9.30
C THR A 13 -36.93 -10.06 8.74
N ASP A 14 -36.26 -10.41 7.64
CA ASP A 14 -35.46 -9.46 6.88
C ASP A 14 -36.40 -8.49 6.12
N PRO A 15 -36.03 -7.20 6.00
CA PRO A 15 -36.78 -6.27 5.18
C PRO A 15 -36.65 -6.62 3.70
N PRO A 16 -37.62 -6.23 2.86
CA PRO A 16 -37.58 -6.54 1.42
C PRO A 16 -36.42 -5.80 0.74
N VAL A 17 -35.75 -6.50 -0.18
CA VAL A 17 -34.61 -5.96 -0.92
C VAL A 17 -35.10 -4.99 -1.99
N ALA A 18 -34.66 -3.73 -1.90
CA ALA A 18 -35.04 -2.65 -2.82
C ALA A 18 -34.07 -2.48 -4.02
N GLN A 19 -32.89 -3.10 -3.98
CA GLN A 19 -31.85 -3.01 -5.02
C GLN A 19 -31.43 -1.57 -5.40
N GLY A 20 -31.53 -0.62 -4.47
CA GLY A 20 -31.21 0.78 -4.69
C GLY A 20 -32.32 1.57 -5.40
N ASP A 21 -33.46 0.95 -5.69
CA ASP A 21 -34.58 1.54 -6.39
C ASP A 21 -35.58 2.16 -5.41
N VAL A 22 -35.59 3.48 -5.35
CA VAL A 22 -36.48 4.27 -4.49
C VAL A 22 -37.94 4.18 -4.93
N GLU A 23 -38.21 4.00 -6.24
CA GLU A 23 -39.57 3.84 -6.76
C GLU A 23 -40.19 2.51 -6.30
N ARG A 24 -39.37 1.45 -6.32
CA ARG A 24 -39.76 0.13 -5.80
C ARG A 24 -40.04 0.19 -4.29
N LEU A 25 -39.24 0.95 -3.55
CA LEU A 25 -39.45 1.18 -2.13
C LEU A 25 -40.73 1.98 -1.86
N ALA A 26 -40.99 3.04 -2.62
CA ALA A 26 -42.23 3.82 -2.53
C ALA A 26 -43.47 2.95 -2.82
N ARG A 27 -43.41 2.08 -3.84
CA ARG A 27 -44.46 1.09 -4.11
C ARG A 27 -44.66 0.13 -2.93
N HIS A 28 -43.59 -0.27 -2.25
CA HIS A 28 -43.69 -1.15 -1.09
C HIS A 28 -44.41 -0.46 0.08
N LEU A 29 -44.02 0.78 0.41
CA LEU A 29 -44.63 1.56 1.49
C LEU A 29 -46.08 1.95 1.19
N LYS A 30 -46.43 2.20 -0.09
CA LYS A 30 -47.82 2.44 -0.50
C LYS A 30 -48.70 1.19 -0.38
N ASN A 31 -48.13 -0.01 -0.55
CA ASN A 31 -48.85 -1.28 -0.44
C ASN A 31 -48.91 -1.83 1.00
N ARG A 32 -47.96 -1.44 1.84
CA ARG A 32 -47.84 -1.86 3.23
C ARG A 32 -47.43 -0.64 4.03
N THR A 33 -48.31 -0.16 4.91
CA THR A 33 -48.12 1.05 5.71
C THR A 33 -47.64 0.67 7.12
N PRO A 34 -46.32 0.48 7.34
CA PRO A 34 -45.78 0.31 8.68
C PRO A 34 -46.00 1.59 9.51
N SER A 35 -46.03 1.47 10.83
CA SER A 35 -46.01 2.65 11.70
C SER A 35 -44.66 3.38 11.67
N LEU A 36 -43.58 2.67 11.32
CA LEU A 36 -42.25 3.27 11.21
C LEU A 36 -41.44 2.62 10.08
N ALA A 37 -40.95 3.44 9.16
CA ALA A 37 -40.04 3.06 8.08
C ALA A 37 -38.73 3.87 8.17
N VAL A 38 -37.58 3.19 8.30
CA VAL A 38 -36.28 3.86 8.45
C VAL A 38 -35.25 3.26 7.49
N ILE A 39 -34.45 4.10 6.85
CA ILE A 39 -33.25 3.67 6.12
C ILE A 39 -32.02 4.27 6.78
N THR A 40 -31.09 3.42 7.20
CA THR A 40 -29.79 3.85 7.73
C THR A 40 -28.76 3.87 6.61
N VAL A 41 -28.06 4.97 6.44
CA VAL A 41 -27.06 5.18 5.38
C VAL A 41 -25.71 5.58 5.95
N SER A 42 -24.63 5.18 5.27
CA SER A 42 -23.25 5.35 5.74
C SER A 42 -22.67 6.75 5.58
N SER A 43 -23.37 7.66 4.88
CA SER A 43 -22.92 9.05 4.73
C SER A 43 -24.09 10.03 4.69
N ALA A 44 -23.84 11.25 5.16
CA ALA A 44 -24.80 12.35 5.08
C ALA A 44 -25.14 12.71 3.61
N ALA A 45 -24.17 12.62 2.69
CA ALA A 45 -24.41 12.85 1.26
C ALA A 45 -25.36 11.80 0.66
N SER A 46 -25.21 10.52 1.02
CA SER A 46 -26.15 9.47 0.61
C SER A 46 -27.54 9.69 1.20
N ARG A 47 -27.62 10.15 2.45
CA ARG A 47 -28.89 10.50 3.12
C ARG A 47 -29.65 11.55 2.31
N ASP A 48 -28.99 12.67 2.02
CA ASP A 48 -29.63 13.82 1.38
C ASP A 48 -30.06 13.48 -0.06
N ARG A 49 -29.23 12.74 -0.80
CA ARG A 49 -29.55 12.25 -2.15
C ARG A 49 -30.76 11.32 -2.16
N LEU A 50 -30.78 10.30 -1.29
CA LEU A 50 -31.87 9.33 -1.25
C LEU A 50 -33.16 9.95 -0.72
N ALA A 51 -33.06 10.87 0.24
CA ALA A 51 -34.18 11.66 0.72
C ALA A 51 -34.80 12.49 -0.41
N GLY A 52 -33.98 13.14 -1.24
CA GLY A 52 -34.45 13.87 -2.42
C GLY A 52 -35.18 12.95 -3.42
N LEU A 53 -34.59 11.80 -3.76
CA LEU A 53 -35.22 10.84 -4.66
C LEU A 53 -36.54 10.26 -4.11
N ALA A 54 -36.65 10.11 -2.79
CA ALA A 54 -37.88 9.64 -2.14
C ALA A 54 -38.98 10.72 -2.13
N ALA A 55 -38.60 11.99 -1.95
CA ALA A 55 -39.51 13.12 -2.06
C ALA A 55 -40.07 13.25 -3.49
N ASP A 56 -39.25 12.99 -4.53
CA ASP A 56 -39.68 12.97 -5.93
C ASP A 56 -40.73 11.87 -6.23
N GLN A 57 -40.88 10.87 -5.34
CA GLN A 57 -41.88 9.79 -5.41
C GLN A 57 -43.14 10.07 -4.57
N GLU A 58 -43.32 11.33 -4.13
CA GLU A 58 -44.43 11.81 -3.30
C GLU A 58 -44.50 11.16 -1.91
N LEU A 59 -43.35 10.75 -1.34
CA LEU A 59 -43.27 10.32 0.06
C LEU A 59 -42.97 11.52 0.96
N MET A 60 -43.57 11.56 2.15
CA MET A 60 -43.13 12.46 3.22
C MET A 60 -41.83 11.91 3.82
N VAL A 61 -40.75 12.68 3.72
CA VAL A 61 -39.40 12.23 4.11
C VAL A 61 -38.89 12.98 5.34
N GLY A 62 -38.42 12.23 6.33
CA GLY A 62 -37.64 12.75 7.45
C GLY A 62 -36.15 12.45 7.31
N THR A 63 -35.30 13.26 7.93
CA THR A 63 -33.84 13.09 8.01
C THR A 63 -33.31 13.07 9.43
N THR A 64 -34.20 13.21 10.43
CA THR A 64 -33.85 13.21 11.85
C THR A 64 -34.80 12.29 12.66
N PRO A 65 -34.35 11.77 13.81
CA PRO A 65 -35.21 10.93 14.65
C PRO A 65 -36.46 11.63 15.21
N ALA A 66 -36.48 12.97 15.24
CA ALA A 66 -37.63 13.74 15.71
C ALA A 66 -38.82 13.71 14.71
N GLU A 67 -38.58 13.25 13.48
CA GLU A 67 -39.57 13.27 12.38
C GLU A 67 -40.23 11.90 12.16
N PHE A 68 -39.94 10.90 13.01
CA PHE A 68 -40.48 9.54 12.86
C PHE A 68 -42.02 9.49 12.79
N ASP A 69 -42.71 10.33 13.56
CA ASP A 69 -44.19 10.36 13.60
C ASP A 69 -44.81 11.23 12.49
N LEU A 70 -43.98 11.91 11.68
CA LEU A 70 -44.40 12.93 10.70
C LEU A 70 -44.04 12.57 9.26
N ALA A 71 -43.30 11.49 9.05
CA ALA A 71 -42.78 11.08 7.75
C ALA A 71 -43.21 9.65 7.40
N ASP A 72 -43.45 9.41 6.10
CA ASP A 72 -43.68 8.08 5.56
C ASP A 72 -42.39 7.24 5.60
N ILE A 73 -41.23 7.90 5.58
CA ILE A 73 -39.91 7.26 5.73
C ILE A 73 -38.86 8.24 6.29
N VAL A 74 -37.96 7.73 7.13
CA VAL A 74 -36.84 8.52 7.68
C VAL A 74 -35.49 7.97 7.25
N PHE A 75 -34.61 8.85 6.75
CA PHE A 75 -33.23 8.52 6.40
C PHE A 75 -32.28 9.00 7.48
N LEU A 76 -31.53 8.09 8.10
CA LEU A 76 -30.58 8.41 9.18
C LEU A 76 -29.15 8.12 8.75
N HIS A 77 -28.24 9.04 9.08
CA HIS A 77 -26.80 8.82 8.95
C HIS A 77 -26.30 8.01 10.16
N GLU A 78 -26.63 6.72 10.15
CA GLU A 78 -26.29 5.76 11.19
C GLU A 78 -25.88 4.44 10.54
N HIS A 79 -25.08 3.65 11.24
CA HIS A 79 -24.63 2.36 10.70
C HIS A 79 -25.42 1.20 11.31
N LEU A 80 -26.24 0.55 10.49
CA LEU A 80 -26.86 -0.72 10.83
C LEU A 80 -26.31 -1.84 9.94
N PRO A 81 -25.78 -2.95 10.50
CA PRO A 81 -25.23 -4.05 9.69
C PRO A 81 -26.30 -4.84 8.91
N ARG A 82 -27.53 -4.88 9.45
CA ARG A 82 -28.67 -5.59 8.88
C ARG A 82 -29.95 -4.96 9.39
N GLY A 83 -30.88 -4.74 8.47
CA GLY A 83 -32.22 -4.28 8.73
C GLY A 83 -33.09 -5.36 9.37
N LEU A 84 -34.30 -4.97 9.74
CA LEU A 84 -35.30 -5.84 10.33
C LEU A 84 -36.70 -5.41 9.89
N ASP A 85 -37.62 -6.36 9.90
CA ASP A 85 -39.04 -6.14 9.65
C ASP A 85 -39.83 -6.92 10.70
N THR A 86 -40.60 -6.22 11.53
CA THR A 86 -41.44 -6.81 12.59
C THR A 86 -42.91 -6.89 12.21
N GLY A 87 -43.29 -6.53 10.98
CA GLY A 87 -44.69 -6.26 10.65
C GLY A 87 -44.95 -4.75 10.62
N ASP A 88 -44.75 -4.14 11.79
CA ASP A 88 -45.15 -2.77 12.13
C ASP A 88 -43.99 -1.77 12.00
N ILE A 89 -42.76 -2.21 12.28
CA ILE A 89 -41.54 -1.43 12.12
C ILE A 89 -40.68 -2.08 11.05
N ILE A 90 -40.24 -1.29 10.08
CA ILE A 90 -39.32 -1.74 9.04
C ILE A 90 -38.10 -0.83 9.04
N VAL A 91 -36.93 -1.43 9.20
CA VAL A 91 -35.64 -0.75 9.15
C VAL A 91 -34.80 -1.40 8.05
N TRP A 92 -34.35 -0.62 7.08
CA TRP A 92 -33.38 -1.06 6.09
C TRP A 92 -31.98 -0.60 6.49
N SER A 93 -31.02 -1.51 6.42
CA SER A 93 -29.62 -1.09 6.28
C SER A 93 -29.35 -0.62 4.85
N GLU A 94 -28.31 0.18 4.65
CA GLU A 94 -27.85 0.56 3.31
C GLU A 94 -27.55 -0.68 2.46
N GLY A 95 -27.04 -1.76 3.07
CA GLY A 95 -26.78 -3.02 2.38
C GLY A 95 -28.04 -3.78 1.95
N ASP A 96 -29.12 -3.71 2.74
CA ASP A 96 -30.42 -4.31 2.37
C ASP A 96 -31.14 -3.48 1.31
N PHE A 97 -31.00 -2.16 1.38
CA PHE A 97 -31.53 -1.26 0.38
C PHE A 97 -30.80 -1.44 -0.97
N THR A 98 -29.47 -1.36 -0.99
CA THR A 98 -28.66 -1.42 -2.23
C THR A 98 -28.41 -2.83 -2.75
N GLY A 99 -28.68 -3.86 -1.95
CA GLY A 99 -28.37 -5.25 -2.27
C GLY A 99 -26.88 -5.61 -2.18
N ARG A 100 -26.01 -4.66 -1.80
CA ARG A 100 -24.57 -4.87 -1.63
C ARG A 100 -24.26 -5.03 -0.13
N ARG A 101 -24.23 -6.27 0.35
CA ARG A 101 -23.91 -6.58 1.75
C ARG A 101 -22.41 -6.41 2.02
N VAL A 102 -22.04 -5.29 2.64
CA VAL A 102 -20.67 -5.06 3.12
C VAL A 102 -20.55 -5.60 4.56
N GLN A 103 -19.93 -6.76 4.75
CA GLN A 103 -19.50 -7.19 6.09
C GLN A 103 -18.20 -6.46 6.47
N ARG A 104 -18.28 -5.29 7.10
CA ARG A 104 -17.12 -4.69 7.78
C ARG A 104 -16.88 -5.40 9.11
N ARG A 105 -15.95 -6.38 9.11
CA ARG A 105 -15.24 -6.73 10.35
C ARG A 105 -14.27 -5.59 10.66
N GLN A 106 -14.52 -4.82 11.71
CA GLN A 106 -13.51 -3.89 12.22
C GLN A 106 -12.26 -4.70 12.59
N PRO A 107 -11.11 -4.49 11.95
CA PRO A 107 -9.86 -5.01 12.48
C PRO A 107 -9.60 -4.23 13.77
N ARG A 108 -9.42 -4.93 14.89
CA ARG A 108 -8.76 -4.32 16.04
C ARG A 108 -7.37 -3.92 15.56
N ALA A 109 -7.11 -2.61 15.49
CA ALA A 109 -5.76 -2.11 15.35
C ALA A 109 -4.94 -2.68 16.51
N ARG A 110 -4.12 -3.68 16.22
CA ARG A 110 -2.98 -3.97 17.09
C ARG A 110 -2.01 -2.85 16.79
N THR A 111 -2.03 -1.82 17.64
CA THR A 111 -0.87 -0.96 17.85
C THR A 111 0.26 -1.92 18.19
N ARG A 112 1.10 -2.27 17.20
CA ARG A 112 2.41 -2.81 17.49
C ARG A 112 3.15 -1.65 18.12
N ASN A 113 3.13 -1.60 19.45
CA ASN A 113 4.11 -0.83 20.19
C ASN A 113 5.48 -1.27 19.68
N VAL A 114 6.34 -0.29 19.41
CA VAL A 114 7.71 -0.46 18.91
C VAL A 114 8.60 -1.17 19.95
N ASP A 115 8.05 -1.54 21.12
CA ASP A 115 8.73 -2.20 22.23
C ASP A 115 8.77 -3.74 22.10
N GLY A 116 8.86 -4.27 20.87
CA GLY A 116 9.05 -5.70 20.60
C GLY A 116 10.51 -6.13 20.37
N PHE A 117 11.47 -5.21 20.51
CA PHE A 117 12.86 -5.39 20.06
C PHE A 117 13.65 -6.48 20.80
N PHE A 118 13.20 -6.93 21.97
CA PHE A 118 13.97 -7.78 22.88
C PHE A 118 13.46 -9.23 23.02
N ASP A 119 12.27 -9.54 22.51
CA ASP A 119 11.73 -10.91 22.51
C ASP A 119 12.46 -11.83 21.49
N ASP A 120 13.25 -11.26 20.57
CA ASP A 120 13.92 -11.96 19.47
C ASP A 120 15.41 -12.29 19.73
N LEU A 121 15.95 -12.01 20.92
CA LEU A 121 17.36 -12.26 21.26
C LEU A 121 17.65 -13.75 21.52
N VAL A 122 17.85 -14.50 20.43
CA VAL A 122 18.23 -15.92 20.47
C VAL A 122 19.73 -16.07 20.71
N VAL A 123 20.13 -17.03 21.55
CA VAL A 123 21.55 -17.38 21.75
C VAL A 123 22.20 -17.72 20.41
N GLY A 124 23.36 -17.11 20.14
CA GLY A 124 24.06 -17.23 18.86
C GLY A 124 23.78 -16.11 17.87
N SER A 125 22.76 -15.27 18.11
CA SER A 125 22.50 -14.06 17.31
C SER A 125 23.64 -13.04 17.44
N PHE A 126 23.81 -12.21 16.42
CA PHE A 126 24.79 -11.13 16.43
C PHE A 126 24.14 -9.84 16.91
N VAL A 127 24.85 -9.11 17.76
CA VAL A 127 24.44 -7.82 18.32
C VAL A 127 25.56 -6.79 18.15
N VAL A 128 25.20 -5.52 18.09
CA VAL A 128 26.12 -4.40 18.05
C VAL A 128 26.10 -3.72 19.41
N HIS A 129 27.22 -3.78 20.13
CA HIS A 129 27.42 -2.98 21.33
C HIS A 129 27.94 -1.59 20.93
N ARG A 130 27.21 -0.53 21.29
CA ARG A 130 27.44 0.87 20.89
C ARG A 130 28.92 1.31 20.93
N ASN A 131 29.64 0.90 21.97
CA ASN A 131 31.02 1.34 22.21
C ASN A 131 32.12 0.38 21.72
N ILE A 132 31.81 -0.89 21.51
CA ILE A 132 32.82 -1.96 21.30
C ILE A 132 32.70 -2.56 19.90
N GLY A 133 31.47 -2.66 19.37
CA GLY A 133 31.17 -3.19 18.05
C GLY A 133 30.39 -4.49 18.09
N ILE A 134 30.57 -5.29 17.05
CA ILE A 134 29.78 -6.51 16.79
C ILE A 134 30.24 -7.63 17.74
N ALA A 135 29.28 -8.22 18.43
CA ALA A 135 29.44 -9.36 19.34
C ALA A 135 28.44 -10.46 18.98
N ARG A 136 28.68 -11.68 19.47
CA ARG A 136 27.71 -12.77 19.49
C ARG A 136 27.05 -12.83 20.86
N TYR A 137 25.73 -12.92 20.91
CA TYR A 137 25.00 -13.12 22.16
C TYR A 137 25.14 -14.57 22.62
N SER A 138 25.59 -14.78 23.85
CA SER A 138 25.87 -16.10 24.43
C SER A 138 24.88 -16.51 25.54
N GLY A 139 23.80 -15.73 25.75
CA GLY A 139 22.79 -15.97 26.78
C GLY A 139 22.89 -15.02 27.97
N SER A 140 22.12 -15.27 29.02
CA SER A 140 22.13 -14.51 30.26
C SER A 140 22.70 -15.33 31.42
N THR A 141 23.24 -14.65 32.43
CA THR A 141 23.74 -15.27 33.66
C THR A 141 23.45 -14.37 34.85
N THR A 142 22.97 -14.97 35.94
CA THR A 142 22.81 -14.27 37.21
C THR A 142 24.12 -14.36 38.00
N ARG A 143 24.61 -13.22 38.48
CA ARG A 143 25.81 -13.16 39.32
C ARG A 143 25.52 -12.37 40.59
N THR A 144 25.95 -12.93 41.70
CA THR A 144 25.92 -12.25 43.01
C THR A 144 27.27 -11.63 43.27
N MET A 145 27.31 -10.30 43.43
CA MET A 145 28.49 -9.55 43.84
C MET A 145 28.19 -8.86 45.17
N GLY A 146 28.78 -9.36 46.25
CA GLY A 146 28.44 -8.91 47.61
C GLY A 146 27.03 -9.35 48.00
N GLU A 147 26.21 -8.43 48.51
CA GLU A 147 24.81 -8.69 48.88
C GLU A 147 23.82 -8.49 47.72
N THR A 148 24.27 -8.06 46.54
CA THR A 148 23.38 -7.77 45.39
C THR A 148 23.51 -8.84 44.31
N THR A 149 22.39 -9.48 44.00
CA THR A 149 22.24 -10.39 42.85
C THR A 149 21.75 -9.60 41.64
N ARG A 150 22.46 -9.70 40.51
CA ARG A 150 22.09 -9.04 39.25
C ARG A 150 22.20 -9.98 38.07
N ASP A 151 21.37 -9.75 37.08
CA ASP A 151 21.40 -10.44 35.80
C ASP A 151 22.29 -9.71 34.80
N TYR A 152 23.03 -10.49 34.02
CA TYR A 152 23.95 -10.01 33.01
C TYR A 152 23.70 -10.74 31.69
N LEU A 153 23.70 -10.01 30.59
CA LEU A 153 23.80 -10.54 29.24
C LEU A 153 25.27 -10.84 28.93
N VAL A 154 25.54 -12.03 28.41
CA VAL A 154 26.88 -12.47 28.04
C VAL A 154 27.08 -12.24 26.55
N LEU A 155 28.06 -11.41 26.20
CA LEU A 155 28.44 -11.13 24.82
C LEU A 155 29.84 -11.67 24.55
N GLU A 156 30.02 -12.35 23.44
CA GLU A 156 31.31 -12.88 22.98
C GLU A 156 31.84 -12.07 21.79
N PHE A 157 33.08 -11.61 21.93
CA PHE A 157 33.83 -10.85 20.95
C PHE A 157 34.92 -11.70 20.31
N ARG A 158 35.62 -11.15 19.32
CA ARG A 158 36.69 -11.85 18.61
C ARG A 158 37.78 -12.29 19.59
N GLY A 159 38.19 -13.56 19.50
CA GLY A 159 39.21 -14.14 20.39
C GLY A 159 38.66 -14.74 21.69
N HIS A 160 37.34 -15.02 21.75
CA HIS A 160 36.64 -15.57 22.93
C HIS A 160 36.59 -14.62 24.14
N ASP A 161 36.87 -13.34 23.90
CA ASP A 161 36.71 -12.24 24.84
C ASP A 161 35.23 -12.09 25.24
N ARG A 162 34.89 -12.15 26.54
CA ARG A 162 33.50 -12.04 27.02
C ARG A 162 33.22 -10.75 27.78
N LEU A 163 32.10 -10.09 27.45
CA LEU A 163 31.54 -8.97 28.20
C LEU A 163 30.29 -9.43 28.95
N PHE A 164 30.21 -9.10 30.24
CA PHE A 164 29.01 -9.26 31.06
C PHE A 164 28.33 -7.89 31.13
N LEU A 165 27.30 -7.69 30.32
CA LEU A 165 26.54 -6.45 30.26
C LEU A 165 25.36 -6.54 31.24
N PRO A 166 25.26 -5.65 32.24
CA PRO A 166 24.08 -5.59 33.11
C PRO A 166 22.79 -5.42 32.30
N THR A 167 21.71 -6.10 32.69
CA THR A 167 20.43 -6.05 31.96
C THR A 167 19.82 -4.64 31.91
N ASP A 168 20.11 -3.77 32.88
CA ASP A 168 19.71 -2.36 32.89
C ASP A 168 20.45 -1.49 31.85
N GLN A 169 21.50 -2.00 31.21
CA GLN A 169 22.25 -1.32 30.14
C GLN A 169 21.96 -1.91 28.76
N ILE A 170 20.86 -2.64 28.61
CA ILE A 170 20.47 -3.29 27.35
C ILE A 170 20.33 -2.30 26.18
N ASP A 171 20.01 -1.03 26.45
CA ASP A 171 19.94 0.06 25.46
C ASP A 171 21.26 0.33 24.71
N LEU A 172 22.38 -0.22 25.20
CA LEU A 172 23.66 -0.18 24.49
C LEU A 172 23.75 -1.21 23.36
N LEU A 173 22.77 -2.10 23.23
CA LEU A 173 22.72 -3.17 22.25
C LEU A 173 21.68 -2.91 21.17
N THR A 174 22.06 -3.27 19.95
CA THR A 174 21.14 -3.31 18.80
C THR A 174 21.37 -4.63 18.06
N PRO A 175 20.33 -5.38 17.70
CA PRO A 175 20.46 -6.55 16.81
C PRO A 175 21.24 -6.20 15.54
N TYR A 176 22.17 -7.06 15.15
CA TYR A 176 22.92 -6.88 13.91
C TYR A 176 22.13 -7.47 12.74
N THR A 177 21.76 -6.62 11.78
CA THR A 177 20.94 -6.98 10.60
C THR A 177 21.72 -7.00 9.28
N GLY A 178 23.06 -6.98 9.35
CA GLY A 178 23.92 -6.98 8.17
C GLY A 178 24.14 -8.38 7.58
N ALA A 179 25.39 -8.68 7.22
CA ALA A 179 25.76 -9.97 6.64
C ALA A 179 25.46 -11.16 7.57
N ALA A 180 25.11 -12.33 7.02
CA ALA A 180 24.79 -13.52 7.81
C ALA A 180 25.90 -13.96 8.81
N ASN A 181 27.17 -13.73 8.46
CA ASN A 181 28.32 -14.01 9.32
C ASN A 181 29.25 -12.79 9.38
N PRO A 182 29.02 -11.84 10.30
CA PRO A 182 29.89 -10.69 10.46
C PRO A 182 31.19 -11.05 11.19
N ASN A 183 32.24 -10.28 10.91
CA ASN A 183 33.45 -10.33 11.73
C ASN A 183 33.18 -9.70 13.10
N LEU A 184 33.40 -10.49 14.17
CA LEU A 184 33.30 -9.99 15.54
C LEU A 184 34.36 -8.90 15.78
N SER A 185 33.98 -7.89 16.55
CA SER A 185 34.87 -6.81 16.97
C SER A 185 35.79 -7.29 18.08
N ARG A 186 36.96 -6.64 18.24
CA ARG A 186 37.90 -6.92 19.34
C ARG A 186 37.67 -5.95 20.50
N MET A 187 37.62 -6.45 21.73
CA MET A 187 37.52 -5.59 22.91
C MET A 187 38.76 -4.70 23.05
N GLY A 188 38.55 -3.41 23.36
CA GLY A 188 39.63 -2.42 23.54
C GLY A 188 40.33 -1.96 22.26
N GLY A 189 39.91 -2.41 21.07
CA GLY A 189 40.52 -2.00 19.80
C GLY A 189 39.98 -0.68 19.24
N ALA A 190 40.85 0.12 18.61
CA ALA A 190 40.44 1.33 17.89
C ALA A 190 39.72 1.05 16.54
N GLU A 191 39.59 -0.21 16.15
CA GLU A 191 38.96 -0.66 14.91
C GLU A 191 37.49 -0.20 14.83
N TRP A 192 36.71 -0.44 15.88
CA TRP A 192 35.31 -0.01 15.94
C TRP A 192 35.16 1.51 15.85
N GLN A 193 36.03 2.25 16.55
CA GLN A 193 36.02 3.72 16.52
C GLN A 193 36.33 4.25 15.12
N ARG A 194 37.28 3.63 14.40
CA ARG A 194 37.57 3.98 13.00
C ARG A 194 36.39 3.67 12.08
N THR A 195 35.80 2.49 12.20
CA THR A 195 34.61 2.09 11.42
C THR A 195 33.45 3.04 11.68
N ARG A 196 33.18 3.38 12.94
CA ARG A 196 32.15 4.34 13.34
C ARG A 196 32.41 5.73 12.78
N ASN A 197 33.66 6.22 12.84
CA ASN A 197 34.02 7.51 12.27
C ASN A 197 33.86 7.53 10.74
N LYS A 198 34.27 6.46 10.05
CA LYS A 198 34.07 6.33 8.60
C LYS A 198 32.59 6.34 8.23
N ALA A 199 31.77 5.58 8.97
CA ALA A 199 30.32 5.57 8.80
C ALA A 199 29.71 6.96 9.08
N ARG A 200 30.17 7.65 10.13
CA ARG A 200 29.73 9.02 10.46
C ARG A 200 30.06 10.03 9.37
N VAL A 201 31.25 9.96 8.76
CA VAL A 201 31.63 10.83 7.64
C VAL A 201 30.77 10.55 6.41
N ALA A 202 30.53 9.28 6.09
CA ALA A 202 29.64 8.91 4.98
C ALA A 202 28.19 9.36 5.22
N ALA A 203 27.67 9.16 6.44
CA ALA A 203 26.34 9.63 6.83
C ALA A 203 26.23 11.15 6.77
N LYS A 204 27.28 11.87 7.19
CA LYS A 204 27.33 13.33 7.08
C LYS A 204 27.30 13.79 5.62
N GLY A 205 28.06 13.17 4.73
CA GLY A 205 28.03 13.51 3.30
C GLY A 205 26.62 13.37 2.71
N ILE A 206 25.92 12.29 3.05
CA ILE A 206 24.53 12.07 2.61
C ILE A 206 23.57 13.08 3.24
N ALA A 207 23.76 13.43 4.51
CA ALA A 207 22.96 14.46 5.17
C ALA A 207 23.18 15.84 4.53
N ASP A 208 24.43 16.21 4.23
CA ASP A 208 24.78 17.47 3.57
C ASP A 208 24.15 17.54 2.15
N GLU A 209 24.20 16.43 1.39
CA GLU A 209 23.50 16.32 0.08
C GLU A 209 21.99 16.48 0.19
N LEU A 210 21.36 15.84 1.19
CA LEU A 210 19.92 15.96 1.43
C LEU A 210 19.57 17.40 1.81
N VAL A 211 20.31 18.02 2.73
CA VAL A 211 20.10 19.42 3.12
C VAL A 211 20.21 20.36 1.92
N GLU A 212 21.18 20.16 1.03
CA GLU A 212 21.30 20.99 -0.17
C GLU A 212 20.12 20.78 -1.14
N LEU A 213 19.67 19.54 -1.35
CA LEU A 213 18.48 19.25 -2.15
C LEU A 213 17.23 19.96 -1.58
N TYR A 214 17.03 19.91 -0.26
CA TYR A 214 15.91 20.61 0.38
C TYR A 214 16.07 22.12 0.37
N ARG A 215 17.30 22.65 0.43
CA ARG A 215 17.54 24.09 0.24
C ARG A 215 17.10 24.54 -1.15
N LEU A 216 17.43 23.74 -2.18
CA LEU A 216 16.99 23.99 -3.55
C LEU A 216 15.47 23.88 -3.69
N ARG A 217 14.84 22.88 -3.06
CA ARG A 217 13.37 22.68 -3.11
C ARG A 217 12.59 23.73 -2.31
N ALA A 218 13.08 24.14 -1.14
CA ALA A 218 12.43 25.16 -0.30
C ALA A 218 12.48 26.56 -0.94
N GLY A 219 13.49 26.82 -1.78
CA GLY A 219 13.58 28.04 -2.59
C GLY A 219 12.83 27.95 -3.93
N ALA A 220 12.52 26.75 -4.40
CA ALA A 220 11.77 26.53 -5.63
C ALA A 220 10.27 26.70 -5.36
N LYS A 221 9.60 27.55 -6.14
CA LYS A 221 8.14 27.61 -6.15
C LYS A 221 7.62 26.38 -6.90
N GLY A 222 6.77 25.60 -6.25
CA GLY A 222 6.04 24.51 -6.91
C GLY A 222 4.94 25.06 -7.81
N PHE A 223 4.24 24.16 -8.47
CA PHE A 223 2.98 24.48 -9.12
C PHE A 223 1.84 24.13 -8.16
N GLN A 224 1.03 25.14 -7.82
CA GLN A 224 -0.15 24.94 -7.00
C GLN A 224 -1.28 24.40 -7.87
N PHE A 225 -1.58 23.11 -7.77
CA PHE A 225 -2.67 22.50 -8.50
C PHE A 225 -4.03 23.03 -8.01
N SER A 226 -5.01 23.07 -8.90
CA SER A 226 -6.37 23.50 -8.62
C SER A 226 -7.14 22.41 -7.86
N SER A 227 -8.20 22.82 -7.15
CA SER A 227 -9.10 21.88 -6.48
C SER A 227 -9.79 20.93 -7.47
N ASP A 228 -10.23 19.78 -6.96
CA ASP A 228 -10.82 18.74 -7.79
C ASP A 228 -12.03 19.25 -8.61
N THR A 229 -12.04 18.86 -9.89
CA THR A 229 -13.11 19.18 -10.83
C THR A 229 -14.20 18.09 -10.81
N GLN A 230 -15.29 18.35 -11.53
CA GLN A 230 -16.32 17.33 -11.79
C GLN A 230 -15.75 16.10 -12.52
N TRP A 231 -14.81 16.28 -13.45
CA TRP A 231 -14.15 15.16 -14.14
C TRP A 231 -13.28 14.34 -13.19
N GLN A 232 -12.63 14.95 -12.20
CA GLN A 232 -11.90 14.22 -11.17
C GLN A 232 -12.84 13.26 -10.44
N ILE A 233 -13.98 13.77 -9.98
CA ILE A 233 -14.99 13.00 -9.26
C ILE A 233 -15.53 11.85 -10.13
N GLU A 234 -15.81 12.13 -11.41
CA GLU A 234 -16.27 11.10 -12.36
C GLU A 234 -15.23 10.00 -12.56
N MET A 235 -13.96 10.35 -12.79
CA MET A 235 -12.86 9.39 -12.95
C MET A 235 -12.66 8.52 -11.70
N GLU A 236 -12.79 9.12 -10.51
CA GLU A 236 -12.70 8.41 -9.24
C GLU A 236 -13.87 7.45 -9.03
N ASN A 237 -15.09 7.84 -9.40
CA ASN A 237 -16.27 6.99 -9.31
C ASN A 237 -16.27 5.80 -10.30
N LEU A 238 -15.43 5.84 -11.35
CA LEU A 238 -15.22 4.69 -12.23
C LEU A 238 -14.42 3.56 -11.56
N PHE A 239 -13.78 3.83 -10.40
CA PHE A 239 -13.05 2.80 -9.67
C PHE A 239 -14.03 1.76 -9.11
N PRO A 240 -13.90 0.47 -9.48
CA PRO A 240 -14.92 -0.54 -9.15
C PRO A 240 -14.84 -1.05 -7.71
N PHE A 241 -13.82 -0.63 -6.94
CA PHE A 241 -13.59 -1.08 -5.56
C PHE A 241 -13.81 0.09 -4.59
N THR A 242 -14.20 -0.23 -3.36
CA THR A 242 -14.26 0.76 -2.28
C THR A 242 -12.90 0.92 -1.63
N GLU A 243 -12.50 2.16 -1.46
CA GLU A 243 -11.24 2.54 -0.84
C GLU A 243 -11.25 2.22 0.65
N THR A 244 -10.10 1.77 1.15
CA THR A 244 -9.90 1.62 2.60
C THR A 244 -9.70 2.99 3.26
N PRO A 245 -9.94 3.13 4.57
CA PRO A 245 -9.70 4.39 5.27
C PRO A 245 -8.25 4.90 5.18
N ASP A 246 -7.28 3.99 5.05
CA ASP A 246 -5.87 4.37 4.84
C ASP A 246 -5.62 4.85 3.40
N GLN A 247 -6.26 4.22 2.41
CA GLN A 247 -6.20 4.67 1.01
C GLN A 247 -6.81 6.06 0.84
N GLN A 248 -8.01 6.29 1.39
CA GLN A 248 -8.67 7.59 1.29
C GLN A 248 -7.82 8.70 1.90
N ARG A 249 -7.28 8.45 3.10
CA ARG A 249 -6.37 9.41 3.76
C ARG A 249 -5.14 9.70 2.92
N ALA A 250 -4.52 8.69 2.33
CA ALA A 250 -3.36 8.88 1.46
C ALA A 250 -3.71 9.67 0.19
N ILE A 251 -4.92 9.47 -0.38
CA ILE A 251 -5.42 10.25 -1.52
C ILE A 251 -5.60 11.71 -1.11
N ASP A 252 -6.25 11.97 0.01
CA ASP A 252 -6.52 13.32 0.51
C ASP A 252 -5.20 14.07 0.82
N GLU A 253 -4.24 13.39 1.45
CA GLU A 253 -2.91 13.94 1.74
C GLU A 253 -2.13 14.27 0.46
N VAL A 254 -2.15 13.39 -0.55
CA VAL A 254 -1.50 13.67 -1.85
C VAL A 254 -2.13 14.87 -2.54
N LYS A 255 -3.46 14.96 -2.57
CA LYS A 255 -4.17 16.08 -3.20
C LYS A 255 -3.91 17.39 -2.46
N ALA A 256 -3.91 17.37 -1.13
CA ALA A 256 -3.61 18.54 -0.31
C ALA A 256 -2.18 19.05 -0.54
N ASP A 257 -1.21 18.14 -0.69
CA ASP A 257 0.16 18.53 -1.03
C ASP A 257 0.26 19.13 -2.43
N MET A 258 -0.45 18.56 -3.41
CA MET A 258 -0.50 19.11 -4.77
C MET A 258 -1.16 20.51 -4.82
N GLU A 259 -2.13 20.77 -3.95
CA GLU A 259 -2.78 22.09 -3.83
C GLU A 259 -1.95 23.10 -3.01
N SER A 260 -0.75 22.73 -2.58
CA SER A 260 0.18 23.58 -1.85
C SER A 260 1.04 24.44 -2.79
N ASP A 261 1.64 25.51 -2.24
CA ASP A 261 2.63 26.33 -2.96
C ASP A 261 4.05 25.70 -2.96
N ARG A 262 4.24 24.64 -2.16
CA ARG A 262 5.49 23.90 -2.04
C ARG A 262 5.47 22.64 -2.90
N PRO A 263 6.55 22.33 -3.65
CA PRO A 263 6.61 21.11 -4.43
C PRO A 263 6.50 19.86 -3.54
N MET A 264 5.49 19.02 -3.79
CA MET A 264 5.26 17.78 -3.05
C MET A 264 6.47 16.83 -3.14
N ASP A 265 6.84 16.18 -2.04
CA ASP A 265 7.76 15.01 -2.03
C ASP A 265 7.22 13.96 -1.04
N ARG A 266 6.28 13.16 -1.52
CA ARG A 266 5.55 12.19 -0.70
C ARG A 266 5.92 10.75 -1.07
N LEU A 267 6.08 9.93 -0.04
CA LEU A 267 6.25 8.48 -0.16
C LEU A 267 4.97 7.75 0.27
N ILE A 268 4.41 6.96 -0.64
CA ILE A 268 3.32 6.02 -0.34
C ILE A 268 3.92 4.65 -0.09
N CYS A 269 3.76 4.16 1.14
CA CYS A 269 4.14 2.83 1.53
C CYS A 269 2.90 1.95 1.69
N ALA A 270 2.74 0.97 0.81
CA ALA A 270 1.66 -0.01 0.92
C ALA A 270 2.11 -1.37 0.38
N ASP A 271 1.61 -2.45 0.95
CA ASP A 271 1.87 -3.79 0.43
C ASP A 271 1.37 -3.96 -1.03
N VAL A 272 1.91 -4.97 -1.70
CA VAL A 272 1.46 -5.34 -3.05
C VAL A 272 -0.04 -5.66 -3.03
N GLY A 273 -0.80 -4.97 -3.89
CA GLY A 273 -2.24 -5.10 -3.99
C GLY A 273 -3.04 -4.18 -3.07
N PHE A 274 -2.41 -3.27 -2.30
CA PHE A 274 -3.13 -2.31 -1.44
C PHE A 274 -3.49 -1.01 -2.15
N GLY A 275 -3.58 -1.03 -3.49
CA GLY A 275 -4.10 0.10 -4.28
C GLY A 275 -3.16 1.31 -4.41
N LYS A 276 -1.84 1.14 -4.33
CA LYS A 276 -0.87 2.24 -4.61
C LYS A 276 -1.06 2.86 -5.99
N THR A 277 -1.33 2.01 -6.97
CA THR A 277 -1.61 2.45 -8.34
C THR A 277 -2.82 3.37 -8.38
N GLU A 278 -3.87 3.11 -7.58
CA GLU A 278 -5.05 3.96 -7.54
C GLU A 278 -4.75 5.36 -7.01
N ILE A 279 -3.97 5.43 -5.92
CA ILE A 279 -3.53 6.71 -5.34
C ILE A 279 -2.75 7.52 -6.38
N ALA A 280 -1.84 6.87 -7.12
CA ALA A 280 -1.07 7.51 -8.17
C ALA A 280 -1.91 7.96 -9.37
N LEU A 281 -2.86 7.14 -9.84
CA LEU A 281 -3.72 7.48 -10.97
C LEU A 281 -4.56 8.72 -10.69
N ARG A 282 -5.05 8.90 -9.45
CA ARG A 282 -5.80 10.10 -9.05
C ARG A 282 -4.94 11.36 -9.10
N ALA A 283 -3.70 11.27 -8.62
CA ALA A 283 -2.73 12.36 -8.69
C ALA A 283 -2.36 12.69 -10.15
N VAL A 284 -2.12 11.66 -10.97
CA VAL A 284 -1.84 11.82 -12.41
C VAL A 284 -2.99 12.55 -13.10
N PHE A 285 -4.22 12.11 -12.87
CA PHE A 285 -5.38 12.73 -13.51
C PHE A 285 -5.58 14.18 -13.07
N LYS A 286 -5.42 14.48 -11.76
CA LYS A 286 -5.45 15.85 -11.24
C LYS A 286 -4.42 16.75 -11.93
N ALA A 287 -3.19 16.26 -12.09
CA ALA A 287 -2.14 17.04 -12.75
C ALA A 287 -2.45 17.34 -14.23
N VAL A 288 -2.97 16.35 -14.96
CA VAL A 288 -3.33 16.52 -16.37
C VAL A 288 -4.46 17.54 -16.55
N GLN A 289 -5.39 17.62 -15.61
CA GLN A 289 -6.50 18.57 -15.70
C GLN A 289 -6.07 20.04 -15.61
N ASP A 290 -4.93 20.32 -14.96
CA ASP A 290 -4.31 21.64 -14.95
C ASP A 290 -3.35 21.87 -16.13
N GLY A 291 -3.39 20.98 -17.14
CA GLY A 291 -2.55 21.06 -18.34
C GLY A 291 -1.08 20.75 -18.06
N LYS A 292 -0.76 20.12 -16.92
CA LYS A 292 0.60 19.69 -16.61
C LYS A 292 0.87 18.30 -17.16
N GLN A 293 2.07 18.12 -17.69
CA GLN A 293 2.55 16.81 -18.11
C GLN A 293 2.98 15.98 -16.90
N VAL A 294 2.82 14.66 -17.02
CA VAL A 294 3.15 13.70 -15.97
C VAL A 294 4.12 12.64 -16.50
N ALA A 295 5.14 12.33 -15.73
CA ALA A 295 6.05 11.23 -15.99
C ALA A 295 5.89 10.14 -14.92
N LEU A 296 5.54 8.92 -15.32
CA LEU A 296 5.53 7.75 -14.45
C LEU A 296 6.74 6.86 -14.78
N LEU A 297 7.69 6.83 -13.84
CA LEU A 297 8.94 6.10 -13.93
C LEU A 297 8.84 4.74 -13.23
N VAL A 298 9.13 3.67 -13.97
CA VAL A 298 9.09 2.28 -13.48
C VAL A 298 10.40 1.52 -13.77
N PRO A 299 10.74 0.50 -12.97
CA PRO A 299 12.05 -0.15 -13.11
C PRO A 299 12.11 -1.16 -14.26
N THR A 300 10.98 -1.66 -14.75
CA THR A 300 10.93 -2.71 -15.79
C THR A 300 9.96 -2.38 -16.91
N THR A 301 10.24 -2.88 -18.10
CA THR A 301 9.39 -2.74 -19.29
C THR A 301 8.01 -3.39 -19.07
N LEU A 302 7.94 -4.48 -18.31
CA LEU A 302 6.68 -5.15 -17.96
C LEU A 302 5.79 -4.24 -17.09
N LEU A 303 6.36 -3.63 -16.04
CA LEU A 303 5.62 -2.68 -15.20
C LEU A 303 5.19 -1.46 -16.04
N ALA A 304 5.99 -1.02 -17.01
CA ALA A 304 5.63 0.09 -17.88
C ALA A 304 4.38 -0.24 -18.69
N SER A 305 4.35 -1.43 -19.28
CA SER A 305 3.20 -1.93 -20.04
C SER A 305 1.96 -2.08 -19.15
N GLN A 306 2.11 -2.60 -17.93
CA GLN A 306 0.99 -2.74 -16.99
C GLN A 306 0.38 -1.38 -16.63
N HIS A 307 1.21 -0.43 -16.18
CA HIS A 307 0.74 0.93 -15.85
C HIS A 307 0.15 1.65 -17.06
N PHE A 308 0.77 1.53 -18.23
CA PHE A 308 0.26 2.10 -19.47
C PHE A 308 -1.14 1.57 -19.81
N THR A 309 -1.32 0.25 -19.82
CA THR A 309 -2.63 -0.37 -20.10
C THR A 309 -3.68 0.08 -19.10
N THR A 310 -3.37 0.04 -17.79
CA THR A 310 -4.30 0.50 -16.75
C THR A 310 -4.67 1.98 -16.92
N MET A 311 -3.72 2.85 -17.26
CA MET A 311 -3.98 4.28 -17.51
C MET A 311 -4.86 4.49 -18.73
N VAL A 312 -4.57 3.81 -19.85
CA VAL A 312 -5.37 3.91 -21.07
C VAL A 312 -6.81 3.47 -20.81
N GLU A 313 -7.02 2.37 -20.09
CA GLU A 313 -8.35 1.89 -19.71
C GLU A 313 -9.07 2.88 -18.79
N ARG A 314 -8.38 3.40 -17.76
CA ARG A 314 -8.96 4.31 -16.77
C ARG A 314 -9.27 5.69 -17.29
N PHE A 315 -8.48 6.17 -18.26
CA PHE A 315 -8.67 7.48 -18.86
C PHE A 315 -9.41 7.44 -20.19
N ALA A 316 -9.94 6.28 -20.62
CA ALA A 316 -10.60 6.11 -21.91
C ALA A 316 -11.78 7.06 -22.16
N SER A 317 -12.49 7.47 -21.10
CA SER A 317 -13.62 8.40 -21.18
C SER A 317 -13.21 9.88 -21.18
N PHE A 318 -11.91 10.19 -21.13
CA PHE A 318 -11.37 11.54 -21.00
C PHE A 318 -10.38 11.84 -22.13
N PRO A 319 -10.22 13.12 -22.51
CA PRO A 319 -9.31 13.50 -23.58
C PRO A 319 -7.85 13.55 -23.10
N VAL A 320 -7.36 12.47 -22.51
CA VAL A 320 -5.99 12.34 -21.98
C VAL A 320 -5.16 11.46 -22.90
N LYS A 321 -4.05 12.01 -23.41
CA LYS A 321 -3.12 11.27 -24.25
C LYS A 321 -2.00 10.65 -23.41
N VAL A 322 -2.10 9.34 -23.22
CA VAL A 322 -1.08 8.52 -22.55
C VAL A 322 -0.15 7.93 -23.60
N ALA A 323 1.17 8.01 -23.37
CA ALA A 323 2.19 7.38 -24.20
C ALA A 323 3.10 6.49 -23.34
N MET A 324 3.76 5.52 -23.98
CA MET A 324 4.76 4.66 -23.33
C MET A 324 6.14 4.87 -23.95
N LEU A 325 7.18 4.95 -23.11
CA LEU A 325 8.57 4.95 -23.54
C LEU A 325 9.35 3.80 -22.88
N SER A 326 9.47 2.69 -23.61
CA SER A 326 10.05 1.46 -23.09
C SER A 326 10.95 0.77 -24.13
N ARG A 327 11.37 -0.47 -23.88
CA ARG A 327 12.05 -1.31 -24.90
C ARG A 327 11.08 -1.94 -25.89
N PHE A 328 9.79 -2.06 -25.53
CA PHE A 328 8.78 -2.71 -26.37
C PHE A 328 8.10 -1.78 -27.38
N VAL A 329 8.40 -0.48 -27.35
CA VAL A 329 7.90 0.48 -28.34
C VAL A 329 8.83 0.57 -29.53
N THR A 330 8.27 0.74 -30.72
CA THR A 330 9.05 0.91 -31.95
C THR A 330 9.79 2.25 -31.96
N ASP A 331 10.84 2.35 -32.77
CA ASP A 331 11.58 3.62 -32.92
C ASP A 331 10.73 4.77 -33.46
N GLN A 332 9.67 4.46 -34.21
CA GLN A 332 8.72 5.45 -34.70
C GLN A 332 7.85 5.98 -33.55
N GLU A 333 7.21 5.10 -32.79
CA GLU A 333 6.38 5.47 -31.63
C GLU A 333 7.19 6.21 -30.57
N ALA A 334 8.44 5.80 -30.35
CA ALA A 334 9.35 6.50 -29.44
C ALA A 334 9.62 7.94 -29.92
N ARG A 335 9.87 8.14 -31.23
CA ARG A 335 10.08 9.48 -31.81
C ARG A 335 8.83 10.35 -31.71
N GLU A 336 7.65 9.79 -31.99
CA GLU A 336 6.36 10.48 -31.85
C GLU A 336 6.08 10.86 -30.40
N THR A 337 6.38 9.97 -29.45
CA THR A 337 6.26 10.24 -28.01
C THR A 337 7.19 11.37 -27.58
N LEU A 338 8.45 11.34 -28.00
CA LEU A 338 9.43 12.38 -27.66
C LEU A 338 9.06 13.75 -28.25
N ALA A 339 8.56 13.78 -29.50
CA ALA A 339 8.07 15.01 -30.11
C ALA A 339 6.83 15.53 -29.36
N GLY A 340 5.90 14.63 -29.01
CA GLY A 340 4.68 14.96 -28.27
C GLY A 340 4.93 15.44 -26.84
N LEU A 341 5.99 14.96 -26.20
CA LEU A 341 6.43 15.47 -24.90
C LEU A 341 6.97 16.91 -25.02
N ALA A 342 7.72 17.20 -26.08
CA ALA A 342 8.32 18.50 -26.31
C ALA A 342 7.30 19.58 -26.74
N ASP A 343 6.27 19.21 -27.52
CA ASP A 343 5.21 20.13 -27.95
C ASP A 343 3.99 20.19 -27.00
N GLY A 344 3.93 19.26 -26.05
CA GLY A 344 2.90 19.14 -25.02
C GLY A 344 1.61 18.47 -25.50
N SER A 345 1.63 17.77 -26.64
CA SER A 345 0.49 16.97 -27.09
C SER A 345 0.36 15.64 -26.36
N VAL A 346 1.40 15.18 -25.64
CA VAL A 346 1.36 14.01 -24.74
C VAL A 346 1.25 14.49 -23.31
N ASP A 347 0.17 14.10 -22.63
CA ASP A 347 -0.13 14.51 -21.25
C ASP A 347 0.60 13.62 -20.23
N VAL A 348 0.61 12.30 -20.47
CA VAL A 348 1.21 11.33 -19.56
C VAL A 348 2.18 10.44 -20.31
N VAL A 349 3.40 10.28 -19.79
CA VAL A 349 4.34 9.28 -20.27
C VAL A 349 4.67 8.26 -19.19
N VAL A 350 4.44 6.99 -19.51
CA VAL A 350 4.87 5.85 -18.69
C VAL A 350 6.16 5.31 -19.27
N GLY A 351 7.21 5.18 -18.48
CA GLY A 351 8.48 4.72 -19.04
C GLY A 351 9.49 4.23 -18.04
N THR A 352 10.49 3.56 -18.60
CA THR A 352 11.62 3.04 -17.83
C THR A 352 12.68 4.13 -17.61
N HIS A 353 13.86 3.74 -17.12
CA HIS A 353 15.05 4.60 -17.04
C HIS A 353 15.37 5.41 -18.31
N LYS A 354 14.84 5.03 -19.49
CA LYS A 354 14.91 5.86 -20.70
C LYS A 354 14.41 7.29 -20.48
N LEU A 355 13.39 7.50 -19.64
CA LEU A 355 12.85 8.83 -19.30
C LEU A 355 13.85 9.73 -18.55
N LEU A 356 14.89 9.14 -17.95
CA LEU A 356 15.92 9.88 -17.21
C LEU A 356 17.02 10.45 -18.12
N ASN A 357 16.91 10.26 -19.43
CA ASN A 357 17.85 10.83 -20.37
C ASN A 357 17.67 12.36 -20.45
N GLU A 358 18.75 13.11 -20.23
CA GLU A 358 18.75 14.58 -20.24
C GLU A 358 18.35 15.19 -21.61
N SER A 359 18.38 14.39 -22.69
CA SER A 359 17.92 14.84 -24.00
C SER A 359 16.39 14.95 -24.12
N ILE A 360 15.63 14.34 -23.20
CA ILE A 360 14.18 14.37 -23.21
C ILE A 360 13.72 15.73 -22.68
N LYS A 361 12.91 16.42 -23.50
CA LYS A 361 12.36 17.72 -23.17
C LYS A 361 10.86 17.59 -22.94
N TYR A 362 10.43 18.09 -21.79
CA TYR A 362 9.02 18.29 -21.46
C TYR A 362 8.68 19.76 -21.73
N LYS A 363 7.47 20.02 -22.21
CA LYS A 363 6.95 21.38 -22.32
C LYS A 363 6.65 21.96 -20.93
N ASP A 364 5.97 21.20 -20.09
CA ASP A 364 5.53 21.65 -18.76
C ASP A 364 5.26 20.46 -17.83
N LEU A 365 6.33 19.83 -17.32
CA LEU A 365 6.24 18.73 -16.38
C LEU A 365 5.81 19.24 -15.00
N GLY A 366 4.67 18.75 -14.49
CA GLY A 366 4.16 19.12 -13.16
C GLY A 366 4.23 18.02 -12.12
N LEU A 367 4.22 16.74 -12.53
CA LEU A 367 4.24 15.60 -11.61
C LEU A 367 5.18 14.50 -12.10
N LEU A 368 6.00 13.99 -11.18
CA LEU A 368 6.85 12.82 -11.36
C LEU A 368 6.42 11.72 -10.38
N VAL A 369 5.92 10.61 -10.92
CA VAL A 369 5.59 9.41 -10.15
C VAL A 369 6.73 8.40 -10.29
N VAL A 370 7.25 7.89 -9.18
CA VAL A 370 8.33 6.88 -9.17
C VAL A 370 7.84 5.63 -8.48
N ASP A 371 7.71 4.53 -9.23
CA ASP A 371 7.30 3.24 -8.67
C ASP A 371 8.50 2.34 -8.39
N GLU A 372 8.49 1.67 -7.24
CA GLU A 372 9.53 0.77 -6.75
C GLU A 372 10.96 1.38 -6.85
N GLU A 373 11.13 2.60 -6.32
CA GLU A 373 12.38 3.41 -6.36
C GLU A 373 13.64 2.60 -5.97
N GLN A 374 13.50 1.62 -5.09
CA GLN A 374 14.60 0.77 -4.63
C GLN A 374 15.24 -0.09 -5.73
N ARG A 375 14.55 -0.30 -6.85
CA ARG A 375 15.06 -1.06 -8.00
C ARG A 375 15.91 -0.22 -8.94
N PHE A 376 15.97 1.10 -8.75
CA PHE A 376 16.80 2.01 -9.54
C PHE A 376 18.24 2.07 -9.01
N GLY A 377 19.20 2.09 -9.94
CA GLY A 377 20.62 2.27 -9.63
C GLY A 377 20.95 3.70 -9.16
N VAL A 378 22.17 3.90 -8.66
CA VAL A 378 22.62 5.18 -8.10
C VAL A 378 22.52 6.32 -9.12
N SER A 379 23.00 6.11 -10.34
CA SER A 379 22.94 7.12 -11.42
C SER A 379 21.51 7.52 -11.77
N HIS A 380 20.57 6.56 -11.77
CA HIS A 380 19.16 6.84 -12.01
C HIS A 380 18.55 7.70 -10.90
N LYS A 381 18.89 7.42 -9.63
CA LYS A 381 18.43 8.20 -8.49
C LYS A 381 18.93 9.64 -8.54
N ASP A 382 20.16 9.85 -8.99
CA ASP A 382 20.68 11.21 -9.17
C ASP A 382 19.98 11.96 -10.31
N ALA A 383 19.59 11.27 -11.39
CA ALA A 383 18.78 11.86 -12.45
C ALA A 383 17.36 12.22 -11.96
N ILE A 384 16.72 11.35 -11.17
CA ILE A 384 15.42 11.61 -10.53
C ILE A 384 15.50 12.87 -9.66
N LYS A 385 16.55 13.03 -8.85
CA LYS A 385 16.76 14.25 -8.03
C LYS A 385 16.88 15.53 -8.86
N ARG A 386 17.47 15.46 -10.06
CA ARG A 386 17.56 16.63 -10.95
C ARG A 386 16.20 16.96 -11.57
N MET A 387 15.47 15.95 -12.00
CA MET A 387 14.13 16.08 -12.58
C MET A 387 13.09 16.57 -11.57
N SER A 388 13.30 16.30 -10.27
CA SER A 388 12.37 16.68 -9.20
C SER A 388 12.46 18.15 -8.77
N VAL A 389 13.43 18.93 -9.27
CA VAL A 389 13.57 20.34 -8.85
C VAL A 389 12.38 21.15 -9.36
N GLY A 390 11.54 21.64 -8.43
CA GLY A 390 10.35 22.44 -8.74
C GLY A 390 9.15 21.62 -9.25
N VAL A 391 9.24 20.28 -9.22
CA VAL A 391 8.21 19.35 -9.68
C VAL A 391 7.73 18.52 -8.49
N ASP A 392 6.43 18.24 -8.46
CA ASP A 392 5.84 17.38 -7.45
C ASP A 392 6.29 15.93 -7.67
N VAL A 393 6.68 15.25 -6.59
CA VAL A 393 7.17 13.87 -6.63
C VAL A 393 6.33 12.97 -5.74
N LEU A 394 5.76 11.94 -6.36
CA LEU A 394 5.05 10.87 -5.67
C LEU A 394 5.83 9.57 -5.83
N THR A 395 6.37 9.04 -4.74
CA THR A 395 7.08 7.75 -4.76
C THR A 395 6.20 6.65 -4.20
N LEU A 396 6.15 5.50 -4.88
CA LEU A 396 5.38 4.32 -4.48
C LEU A 396 6.35 3.19 -4.11
N THR A 397 6.13 2.53 -2.97
CA THR A 397 6.95 1.37 -2.60
C THR A 397 6.13 0.29 -1.90
N ALA A 398 6.48 -0.98 -2.17
CA ALA A 398 5.90 -2.13 -1.47
C ALA A 398 6.48 -2.36 -0.08
N SER A 399 7.76 -2.07 0.07
CA SER A 399 8.52 -2.40 1.26
C SER A 399 9.06 -1.12 1.87
N PRO A 400 8.68 -0.75 3.11
CA PRO A 400 9.34 0.34 3.78
C PRO A 400 10.80 -0.06 4.02
N ILE A 401 11.73 0.52 3.26
CA ILE A 401 13.15 0.34 3.54
C ILE A 401 13.42 1.05 4.87
N PRO A 402 14.08 0.40 5.87
CA PRO A 402 14.34 1.00 7.17
C PRO A 402 14.98 2.39 7.09
N ARG A 403 15.84 2.60 6.08
CA ARG A 403 16.51 3.88 5.80
C ARG A 403 15.61 4.97 5.19
N THR A 404 14.64 4.58 4.35
CA THR A 404 13.66 5.54 3.81
C THR A 404 12.60 5.88 4.86
N LEU A 405 12.27 4.92 5.72
CA LEU A 405 11.43 5.10 6.89
C LEU A 405 12.13 6.00 7.94
N GLU A 406 13.46 5.87 8.12
CA GLU A 406 14.26 6.76 8.98
C GLU A 406 14.23 8.22 8.48
N LEU A 407 14.35 8.47 7.17
CA LEU A 407 14.25 9.83 6.60
C LEU A 407 12.83 10.43 6.72
N ALA A 408 11.79 9.62 6.47
CA ALA A 408 10.41 10.04 6.72
C ALA A 408 10.16 10.36 8.21
N LEU A 409 10.70 9.55 9.12
CA LEU A 409 10.58 9.74 10.57
C LEU A 409 11.31 11.00 11.08
N THR A 410 12.29 11.53 10.33
CA THR A 410 12.95 12.80 10.66
C THR A 410 12.16 14.04 10.22
N GLY A 411 10.98 13.87 9.61
CA GLY A 411 10.13 14.98 9.13
C GLY A 411 10.65 15.65 7.86
N ILE A 412 11.59 15.01 7.17
CA ILE A 412 12.24 15.53 5.96
C ILE A 412 11.41 15.17 4.72
N ARG A 413 10.70 14.04 4.74
CA ARG A 413 9.86 13.54 3.64
C ARG A 413 8.51 13.11 4.18
N ASP A 414 7.43 13.53 3.52
CA ASP A 414 6.09 13.13 3.93
C ASP A 414 5.82 11.66 3.59
N LEU A 415 5.18 10.94 4.52
CA LEU A 415 4.96 9.50 4.42
C LEU A 415 3.48 9.17 4.70
N SER A 416 2.84 8.51 3.74
CA SER A 416 1.52 7.90 3.93
C SER A 416 1.66 6.39 4.00
N MET A 417 1.20 5.81 5.11
CA MET A 417 1.19 4.36 5.32
C MET A 417 -0.19 3.81 4.99
N VAL A 418 -0.26 2.86 4.05
CA VAL A 418 -1.47 2.13 3.72
C VAL A 418 -1.31 0.69 4.16
N THR A 419 -1.95 0.35 5.29
CA THR A 419 -1.75 -0.94 5.98
C THR A 419 -3.00 -1.81 6.00
N THR A 420 -4.16 -1.21 5.73
CA THR A 420 -5.43 -1.92 5.66
C THR A 420 -5.57 -2.62 4.29
N PRO A 421 -5.64 -3.96 4.24
CA PRO A 421 -5.88 -4.67 2.98
C PRO A 421 -7.30 -4.37 2.45
N PRO A 422 -7.51 -4.42 1.12
CA PRO A 422 -8.85 -4.38 0.54
C PRO A 422 -9.74 -5.53 1.03
N THR A 423 -11.05 -5.30 1.09
CA THR A 423 -12.04 -6.19 1.73
C THR A 423 -12.04 -7.62 1.20
N ASP A 424 -11.75 -7.82 -0.09
CA ASP A 424 -11.77 -9.14 -0.75
C ASP A 424 -10.43 -9.89 -0.69
N ARG A 425 -9.39 -9.32 -0.05
CA ARG A 425 -8.09 -9.98 0.04
C ARG A 425 -8.11 -11.06 1.11
N GLN A 426 -8.05 -12.32 0.68
CA GLN A 426 -7.83 -13.43 1.59
C GLN A 426 -6.36 -13.46 2.05
N PRO A 427 -6.09 -13.78 3.33
CA PRO A 427 -4.72 -13.95 3.81
C PRO A 427 -4.06 -15.11 3.08
N ILE A 428 -2.79 -14.94 2.70
CA ILE A 428 -2.00 -16.02 2.10
C ILE A 428 -1.66 -17.03 3.21
N LEU A 429 -2.05 -18.29 3.03
CA LEU A 429 -1.66 -19.38 3.92
C LEU A 429 -0.23 -19.81 3.56
N THR A 430 0.73 -19.51 4.45
CA THR A 430 2.14 -19.84 4.26
C THR A 430 2.50 -21.14 4.98
N HIS A 431 3.07 -22.09 4.23
CA HIS A 431 3.60 -23.34 4.77
C HIS A 431 5.13 -23.33 4.68
N VAL A 432 5.80 -23.76 5.75
CA VAL A 432 7.27 -23.87 5.82
C VAL A 432 7.62 -25.30 6.22
N GLY A 433 8.48 -25.94 5.44
CA GLY A 433 8.88 -27.34 5.62
C GLY A 433 10.05 -27.71 4.73
N GLU A 434 10.48 -28.96 4.84
CA GLU A 434 11.49 -29.53 3.94
C GLU A 434 10.93 -29.69 2.52
N HIS A 435 11.83 -29.87 1.54
CA HIS A 435 11.43 -30.11 0.17
C HIS A 435 10.79 -31.49 0.03
N ASP A 436 9.46 -31.52 -0.03
CA ASP A 436 8.68 -32.72 -0.29
C ASP A 436 8.01 -32.65 -1.67
N GLU A 437 8.40 -33.55 -2.57
CA GLU A 437 7.84 -33.64 -3.92
C GLU A 437 6.34 -33.93 -3.90
N GLY A 438 5.85 -34.72 -2.94
CA GLY A 438 4.43 -35.05 -2.81
C GLY A 438 3.59 -33.82 -2.53
N ALA A 439 3.98 -33.04 -1.52
CA ALA A 439 3.33 -31.78 -1.17
C ALA A 439 3.36 -30.75 -2.31
N ILE A 440 4.48 -30.66 -3.06
CA ILE A 440 4.60 -29.76 -4.21
C ILE A 440 3.60 -30.15 -5.31
N VAL A 441 3.52 -31.43 -5.66
CA VAL A 441 2.59 -31.93 -6.68
C VAL A 441 1.14 -31.69 -6.27
N GLU A 442 0.79 -31.96 -5.01
CA GLU A 442 -0.55 -31.69 -4.49
C GLU A 442 -0.90 -30.20 -4.56
N ALA A 443 0.02 -29.32 -4.17
CA ALA A 443 -0.17 -27.88 -4.23
C ALA A 443 -0.38 -27.39 -5.68
N ILE A 444 0.42 -27.89 -6.62
CA ILE A 444 0.26 -27.55 -8.05
C ILE A 444 -1.10 -28.03 -8.56
N ARG A 445 -1.47 -29.29 -8.31
CA ARG A 445 -2.76 -29.84 -8.77
C ARG A 445 -3.95 -29.10 -8.19
N ARG A 446 -3.89 -28.76 -6.89
CA ARG A 446 -4.94 -27.98 -6.23
C ARG A 446 -5.15 -26.62 -6.89
N GLU A 447 -4.07 -25.98 -7.33
CA GLU A 447 -4.15 -24.71 -8.06
C GLU A 447 -4.75 -24.89 -9.46
N LEU A 448 -4.32 -25.93 -10.18
CA LEU A 448 -4.83 -26.23 -11.53
C LEU A 448 -6.31 -26.62 -11.53
N LEU A 449 -6.78 -27.32 -10.50
CA LEU A 449 -8.21 -27.69 -10.35
C LEU A 449 -9.14 -26.48 -10.24
N ARG A 450 -8.62 -25.32 -9.82
CA ARG A 450 -9.36 -24.05 -9.80
C ARG A 450 -8.96 -23.13 -10.97
N GLU A 451 -8.37 -23.70 -12.01
CA GLU A 451 -7.91 -23.00 -13.23
C GLU A 451 -6.89 -21.89 -12.95
N GLY A 452 -6.18 -22.00 -11.81
CA GLY A 452 -5.17 -21.03 -11.40
C GLY A 452 -3.81 -21.24 -12.07
N GLN A 453 -2.89 -20.33 -11.78
CA GLN A 453 -1.50 -20.37 -12.23
C GLN A 453 -0.56 -20.52 -11.04
N VAL A 454 0.53 -21.27 -11.22
CA VAL A 454 1.54 -21.51 -10.18
C VAL A 454 2.86 -20.86 -10.55
N PHE A 455 3.41 -20.06 -9.63
CA PHE A 455 4.80 -19.59 -9.73
C PHE A 455 5.71 -20.54 -8.95
N TYR A 456 6.63 -21.19 -9.66
CA TYR A 456 7.69 -22.02 -9.08
C TYR A 456 9.02 -21.26 -9.15
N VAL A 457 9.57 -20.86 -8.00
CA VAL A 457 10.80 -20.06 -7.95
C VAL A 457 12.00 -20.98 -7.78
N HIS A 458 12.90 -20.96 -8.77
CA HIS A 458 14.17 -21.68 -8.74
C HIS A 458 15.35 -20.72 -8.92
N ASN A 459 16.27 -20.71 -7.96
CA ASN A 459 17.29 -19.65 -7.84
C ASN A 459 18.54 -19.85 -8.71
N ARG A 460 18.60 -20.91 -9.53
CA ARG A 460 19.76 -21.22 -10.37
C ARG A 460 19.37 -21.43 -11.83
N VAL A 461 19.91 -20.61 -12.72
CA VAL A 461 19.64 -20.70 -14.17
C VAL A 461 20.24 -21.96 -14.79
N SER A 462 21.38 -22.44 -14.28
CA SER A 462 22.12 -23.57 -14.86
C SER A 462 21.33 -24.88 -14.95
N ASP A 463 20.41 -25.11 -14.01
CA ASP A 463 19.64 -26.36 -13.85
C ASP A 463 18.12 -26.13 -13.95
N ILE A 464 17.67 -24.91 -14.24
CA ILE A 464 16.24 -24.56 -14.29
C ILE A 464 15.44 -25.40 -15.30
N GLU A 465 16.04 -25.69 -16.46
CA GLU A 465 15.46 -26.53 -17.51
C GLU A 465 15.28 -27.98 -17.05
N GLN A 466 16.20 -28.48 -16.22
CA GLN A 466 16.11 -29.83 -15.66
C GLN A 466 14.98 -29.90 -14.64
N VAL A 467 14.85 -28.88 -13.79
CA VAL A 467 13.76 -28.75 -12.82
C VAL A 467 12.41 -28.63 -13.54
N ALA A 468 12.31 -27.81 -14.59
CA ALA A 468 11.10 -27.67 -15.38
C ALA A 468 10.65 -29.00 -16.01
N LYS A 469 11.59 -29.75 -16.62
CA LYS A 469 11.30 -31.10 -17.16
C LYS A 469 10.85 -32.06 -16.07
N LYS A 470 11.46 -32.03 -14.89
CA LYS A 470 11.06 -32.84 -13.75
C LYS A 470 9.63 -32.51 -13.31
N LEU A 471 9.27 -31.23 -13.23
CA LEU A 471 7.91 -30.79 -12.90
C LEU A 471 6.89 -31.26 -13.95
N THR A 472 7.21 -31.17 -15.24
CA THR A 472 6.34 -31.70 -16.31
C THR A 472 6.13 -33.21 -16.21
N LEU A 473 7.15 -33.97 -15.78
CA LEU A 473 7.02 -35.41 -15.53
C LEU A 473 6.13 -35.72 -14.32
N LEU A 474 6.25 -34.92 -13.25
CA LEU A 474 5.49 -35.09 -12.01
C LEU A 474 4.02 -34.65 -12.14
N VAL A 475 3.76 -33.63 -12.97
CA VAL A 475 2.43 -33.07 -13.22
C VAL A 475 2.20 -32.93 -14.73
N PRO A 476 1.91 -34.03 -15.45
CA PRO A 476 1.76 -34.02 -16.92
C PRO A 476 0.66 -33.11 -17.45
N GLU A 477 -0.35 -32.82 -16.63
CA GLU A 477 -1.45 -31.91 -16.93
C GLU A 477 -1.06 -30.42 -16.89
N ALA A 478 0.09 -30.08 -16.31
CA ALA A 478 0.58 -28.70 -16.22
C ALA A 478 1.35 -28.29 -17.49
N ARG A 479 1.07 -27.08 -17.99
CA ARG A 479 1.94 -26.42 -18.98
C ARG A 479 3.04 -25.64 -18.26
N VAL A 480 4.26 -26.15 -18.28
CA VAL A 480 5.41 -25.54 -17.62
C VAL A 480 6.21 -24.72 -18.61
N VAL A 481 6.49 -23.46 -18.26
CA VAL A 481 7.36 -22.55 -19.02
C VAL A 481 8.45 -22.00 -18.11
N VAL A 482 9.63 -21.77 -18.67
CA VAL A 482 10.78 -21.19 -17.96
C VAL A 482 10.90 -19.72 -18.32
N ALA A 483 11.13 -18.88 -17.30
CA ALA A 483 11.44 -17.47 -17.47
C ALA A 483 12.62 -17.10 -16.55
N HIS A 484 13.71 -16.57 -17.12
CA HIS A 484 14.86 -16.09 -16.34
C HIS A 484 15.56 -14.90 -17.01
N ALA A 485 16.34 -14.15 -16.24
CA ALA A 485 16.96 -12.90 -16.67
C ALA A 485 18.00 -13.02 -17.81
N GLN A 486 18.51 -14.23 -18.09
CA GLN A 486 19.45 -14.47 -19.21
C GLN A 486 18.77 -14.81 -20.56
N MET A 487 17.44 -14.87 -20.63
CA MET A 487 16.75 -15.12 -21.90
C MET A 487 16.84 -13.89 -22.81
N ASP A 488 16.93 -14.10 -24.12
CA ASP A 488 16.76 -13.00 -25.09
C ASP A 488 15.34 -12.44 -24.96
N GLU A 489 15.23 -11.11 -24.89
CA GLU A 489 13.98 -10.40 -24.56
C GLU A 489 12.95 -10.37 -25.70
N GLY A 490 13.24 -11.01 -26.85
CA GLY A 490 12.35 -11.18 -28.00
C GLY A 490 12.30 -9.97 -28.92
#